data_AF-X1SBZ6-F1
#
_entry.id   AF-X1SBZ6-F1
#
_cell.length_a   1.000
_cell.length_b   1.000
_cell.length_c   1.000
_cell.angle_alpha   90.00
_cell.angle_beta   90.00
_cell.angle_gamma   90.00
#
_symmetry.space_group_name_H-M   'P 1'
#
loop_
_entity.id
_entity.type
_entity.pdbx_description
1 polymer ?
#
loop_
_entity_poly.entity_id
_entity_poly.type
_entity_poly.pdbx_seq_one_letter_code
_entity_poly.pdbx_strand_id
1 'polypeptide(L)' 'MKLSIDELMKNLKEREDKVKAGGGDKRVKAQHEKGKLTARERIAFLLDKDSFVELDLLVEHRCNNFGMEVVILKF' A
#
# COMPACT_ATOMS: atom_id res chain seq x y z
N MET A 1 -0.05 -7.81 -28.63
CA MET A 1 1.39 -7.63 -28.33
C MET A 1 1.59 -8.05 -26.87
N LYS A 2 2.55 -8.92 -26.57
CA LYS A 2 2.81 -9.38 -25.19
C LYS A 2 3.83 -8.44 -24.58
N LEU A 3 3.57 -7.95 -23.35
CA LEU A 3 4.51 -7.11 -22.61
C LEU A 3 5.84 -7.85 -22.41
N SER A 4 6.95 -7.12 -22.41
CA SER A 4 8.25 -7.67 -22.07
C SER A 4 8.32 -7.97 -20.56
N ILE A 5 9.28 -8.81 -20.16
CA ILE A 5 9.53 -9.09 -18.73
C ILE A 5 9.87 -7.79 -17.99
N ASP A 6 10.66 -6.91 -18.61
CA ASP A 6 11.07 -5.63 -18.00
C ASP A 6 9.87 -4.71 -17.76
N GLU A 7 8.92 -4.67 -18.70
CA GLU A 7 7.69 -3.91 -18.56
C GLU A 7 6.80 -4.46 -17.45
N LEU A 8 6.72 -5.79 -17.30
CA LEU A 8 5.98 -6.43 -16.21
C LEU A 8 6.61 -6.15 -14.85
N MET A 9 7.94 -6.23 -14.75
CA MET A 9 8.67 -5.92 -13.51
C MET A 9 8.48 -4.46 -13.10
N LYS A 10 8.54 -3.54 -14.07
CA LYS A 10 8.27 -2.12 -13.84
C LYS A 10 6.84 -1.91 -13.34
N ASN A 11 5.84 -2.52 -14.00
CA ASN A 11 4.44 -2.40 -13.60
C ASN A 11 4.20 -2.94 -12.18
N LEU A 12 4.78 -4.08 -11.85
CA LEU A 12 4.69 -4.65 -10.49
C LEU A 12 5.25 -3.67 -9.47
N LYS A 13 6.45 -3.13 -9.71
CA LYS A 13 7.11 -2.19 -8.81
C LYS A 13 6.30 -0.92 -8.59
N GLU A 14 5.75 -0.34 -9.66
CA GLU A 14 4.87 0.83 -9.57
C GLU A 14 3.61 0.57 -8.73
N ARG A 15 3.01 -0.60 -8.87
CA ARG A 15 1.84 -1.00 -8.07
C ARG A 15 2.20 -1.18 -6.60
N GLU A 16 3.33 -1.82 -6.31
CA GLU A 16 3.81 -1.96 -4.92
C GLU A 16 4.07 -0.61 -4.27
N ASP A 17 4.77 0.28 -4.95
CA ASP A 17 5.15 1.59 -4.42
C ASP A 17 3.87 2.44 -4.16
N LYS A 18 2.89 2.34 -5.06
CA LYS A 18 1.57 2.97 -4.87
C LYS A 18 0.85 2.44 -3.62
N VAL A 19 0.81 1.12 -3.41
CA VAL A 19 0.15 0.55 -2.22
C VAL A 19 0.93 0.88 -0.94
N LYS A 20 2.26 0.86 -0.99
CA LYS A 20 3.13 1.20 0.15
C LYS A 20 2.99 2.67 0.57
N ALA A 21 2.65 3.57 -0.34
CA ALA A 21 2.30 4.97 -0.03
C ALA A 21 0.96 5.13 0.73
N GLY A 22 0.13 4.08 0.78
CA GLY A 22 -1.12 4.06 1.53
C GLY A 22 -2.09 5.19 1.12
N GLY A 23 -2.66 5.87 2.10
CA GLY A 23 -3.51 7.04 1.90
C GLY A 23 -2.84 8.28 1.31
N GLY A 24 -1.53 8.22 1.01
CA GLY A 24 -0.70 9.32 0.52
C GLY A 24 -0.17 10.24 1.63
N ASP A 25 0.83 11.05 1.29
CA ASP A 25 1.59 11.89 2.23
C ASP A 25 0.72 12.74 3.15
N LYS A 26 -0.40 13.27 2.62
CA LYS A 26 -1.33 14.09 3.41
C LYS A 26 -1.92 13.32 4.59
N ARG A 27 -2.27 12.05 4.40
CA ARG A 27 -2.82 11.21 5.48
C ARG A 27 -1.74 10.71 6.43
N VAL A 28 -0.56 10.40 5.91
CA VAL A 28 0.61 10.02 6.74
C VAL A 28 0.95 11.15 7.71
N LYS A 29 1.09 12.38 7.20
CA LYS A 29 1.32 13.58 8.04
C LYS A 29 0.24 13.77 9.09
N ALA A 30 -1.04 13.63 8.71
CA ALA A 30 -2.15 13.77 9.65
C ALA A 30 -2.18 12.67 10.73
N GLN A 31 -1.58 11.50 10.51
CA GLN A 31 -1.38 10.50 11.56
C GLN A 31 -0.25 10.91 12.51
N HIS A 32 0.89 11.32 11.96
CA HIS A 32 2.04 11.74 12.75
C HIS A 32 1.73 12.97 13.61
N GLU A 33 0.97 13.94 13.09
CA GLU A 33 0.48 15.12 13.82
C GLU A 33 -0.41 14.73 15.03
N LYS A 34 -1.08 13.58 14.96
CA LYS A 34 -1.87 13.02 16.06
C LYS A 34 -1.03 12.18 17.03
N GLY A 35 0.29 12.16 16.88
CA GLY A 35 1.21 11.33 17.67
C GLY A 35 1.08 9.84 17.38
N LYS A 36 0.58 9.45 16.20
CA LYS A 36 0.33 8.05 15.83
C LYS A 36 1.26 7.60 14.72
N LEU A 37 1.78 6.39 14.86
CA LEU A 37 2.45 5.67 13.78
C LEU A 37 1.44 5.19 12.73
N THR A 38 1.86 5.11 11.47
CA THR A 38 1.17 4.40 10.39
C THR A 38 1.11 2.89 10.66
N ALA A 39 0.29 2.16 9.90
CA ALA A 39 0.21 0.71 10.05
C ALA A 39 1.57 0.02 9.84
N ARG A 40 2.33 0.41 8.82
CA ARG A 40 3.65 -0.18 8.50
C ARG A 40 4.71 0.18 9.53
N GLU A 41 4.71 1.42 10.02
CA GLU A 41 5.62 1.84 11.09
C GLU A 41 5.40 1.02 12.37
N ARG A 42 4.14 0.67 12.70
CA ARG A 42 3.85 -0.21 13.85
C ARG A 42 4.38 -1.62 13.67
N ILE A 43 4.24 -2.18 12.47
CA ILE A 43 4.79 -3.51 12.15
C ILE A 43 6.31 -3.49 12.29
N ALA A 44 6.97 -2.49 11.71
CA ALA A 44 8.43 -2.33 11.79
C ALA A 44 8.95 -2.07 13.21
N PHE A 45 8.14 -1.43 14.07
CA PHE A 45 8.47 -1.24 15.47
C PHE A 45 8.35 -2.55 16.28
N LEU A 46 7.40 -3.41 15.93
CA LEU A 46 7.09 -4.62 16.69
C LEU A 46 8.01 -5.79 16.33
N LEU A 47 8.36 -5.94 15.06
CA LEU A 47 9.05 -7.11 14.54
C LEU A 47 10.56 -6.88 14.45
N ASP A 48 11.31 -7.98 14.46
CA ASP A 48 12.74 -7.93 14.18
C ASP A 48 12.98 -7.38 12.78
N LYS A 49 14.06 -6.61 12.65
CA LYS A 49 14.45 -6.01 11.37
C LYS A 49 14.56 -7.08 10.28
N ASP A 50 14.01 -6.78 9.11
CA ASP A 50 14.05 -7.64 7.91
C ASP A 50 13.33 -9.00 8.05
N SER A 51 12.51 -9.19 9.09
CA SER A 51 11.74 -10.43 9.32
C SER A 51 10.33 -10.43 8.72
N PHE A 52 9.78 -9.25 8.40
CA PHE A 52 8.40 -9.12 7.95
C PHE A 52 8.24 -9.55 6.48
N VAL A 53 7.33 -10.51 6.25
CA VAL A 53 6.91 -10.94 4.91
C VAL A 53 5.44 -10.61 4.73
N GLU A 54 5.14 -9.68 3.82
CA GLU A 54 3.78 -9.21 3.59
C GLU A 54 3.00 -10.18 2.68
N LEU A 55 1.78 -10.53 3.10
CA LEU A 55 0.82 -11.27 2.29
C LEU A 55 -0.21 -10.30 1.71
N ASP A 56 -0.77 -10.66 0.55
CA ASP A 56 -1.93 -9.97 -0.03
C ASP A 56 -1.73 -8.45 -0.29
N LEU A 57 -0.48 -8.02 -0.54
CA LEU A 57 -0.12 -6.61 -0.77
C LEU A 57 -0.98 -5.93 -1.84
N LEU A 58 -1.38 -6.64 -2.89
CA LEU A 58 -2.11 -6.08 -4.03
C LEU A 58 -3.61 -6.43 -4.03
N VAL A 59 -4.16 -6.90 -2.90
CA VAL A 59 -5.59 -7.22 -2.79
C VAL A 59 -6.44 -5.95 -2.81
N GLU A 60 -7.53 -6.01 -3.56
CA GLU A 60 -8.48 -4.92 -3.75
C GLU A 60 -9.90 -5.37 -3.37
N HIS A 61 -10.74 -4.44 -2.91
CA HIS A 61 -12.15 -4.75 -2.70
C HIS A 61 -12.86 -4.96 -4.04
N ARG A 62 -13.93 -5.77 -4.01
CA ARG A 62 -14.83 -6.00 -5.16
C ARG A 62 -16.21 -5.35 -4.98
N CYS A 63 -16.39 -4.58 -3.91
CA CYS A 63 -17.63 -3.85 -3.66
C CYS A 63 -17.83 -2.79 -4.75
N ASN A 64 -19.06 -2.63 -5.22
CA ASN A 64 -19.47 -1.61 -6.19
C ASN A 64 -20.58 -0.70 -5.63
N ASN A 65 -20.94 -0.84 -4.36
CA ASN A 65 -21.96 -0.02 -3.74
C ASN A 65 -21.38 1.35 -3.35
N PHE A 66 -22.21 2.40 -3.34
CA PHE A 66 -21.89 3.72 -2.78
C PHE A 66 -20.62 4.39 -3.35
N GLY A 67 -20.36 4.26 -4.65
CA GLY A 67 -19.19 4.88 -5.30
C GLY A 67 -17.87 4.16 -5.00
N MET A 68 -17.92 2.87 -4.65
CA MET A 68 -16.76 2.03 -4.40
C MET A 68 -16.31 1.25 -5.64
N GLU A 69 -16.71 1.62 -6.86
CA GLU A 69 -16.26 0.89 -8.06
C GLU A 69 -14.75 1.03 -8.29
N VAL A 70 -14.13 2.08 -7.74
CA VAL A 70 -12.70 2.37 -7.83
C VAL A 70 -12.01 2.13 -6.49
N VAL A 71 -10.85 1.50 -6.56
CA VAL A 71 -10.03 1.21 -5.39
C VAL A 71 -9.30 2.47 -4.94
N ILE A 72 -9.61 2.89 -3.72
CA ILE A 72 -8.94 4.02 -3.07
C ILE A 72 -8.10 3.48 -1.92
N LEU A 73 -6.78 3.67 -2.01
CA LEU A 73 -5.86 3.38 -0.91
C LEU A 73 -6.10 4.42 0.19
N LYS A 74 -6.60 3.98 1.34
CA LYS A 74 -6.96 4.86 2.47
C LYS A 74 -6.23 4.54 3.78
N PHE A 75 -5.43 3.48 3.81
CA PHE A 75 -4.70 3.03 5.00
C PHE A 75 -3.72 4.08 5.52
#